data_AF-A0A2W6N027-F1
#
_entry.id   AF-A0A2W6N027-F1
#
_cell.length_a   1.000
_cell.length_b   1.000
_cell.length_c   1.000
_cell.angle_alpha   90.00
_cell.angle_beta   90.00
_cell.angle_gamma   90.00
#
_symmetry.space_group_name_H-M   'P 1'
#
loop_
_entity.id
_entity.type
_entity.pdbx_description
1 polymer ?
#
loop_
_entity_poly.entity_id
_entity_poly.type
_entity_poly.pdbx_seq_one_letter_code
_entity_poly.pdbx_strand_id
1 'polypeptide(L)' 'MLKNNPQKLSQRDIAGILKIDTKTLYNWKKNKPELYEIVMLGFRFKALLEAQKNYTKELEQLYEEILQKPHSKRYLN' A
#
# COMPACT_ATOMS: atom_id res chain seq x y z
N MET A 1 6.20 15.84 -5.56
CA MET A 1 4.95 15.12 -5.25
C MET A 1 5.31 13.70 -4.90
N LEU A 2 4.92 13.21 -3.71
CA LEU A 2 5.21 11.84 -3.28
C LEU A 2 4.53 10.87 -4.25
N LYS A 3 5.32 10.07 -4.96
CA LYS A 3 4.84 9.18 -6.05
C LYS A 3 4.12 7.93 -5.52
N ASN A 4 4.04 7.74 -4.20
CA ASN A 4 3.60 6.50 -3.56
C ASN A 4 2.25 6.64 -2.88
N ASN A 5 1.20 6.92 -3.66
CA ASN A 5 -0.15 6.74 -3.14
C ASN A 5 -0.49 5.24 -3.20
N PRO A 6 -0.84 4.57 -2.08
CA PRO A 6 -1.26 3.17 -2.10
C PRO A 6 -2.37 2.95 -3.12
N GLN A 7 -2.16 2.00 -4.04
CA GLN A 7 -3.10 1.75 -5.13
C GLN A 7 -4.47 1.35 -4.57
N LYS A 8 -5.46 2.20 -4.83
CA LYS A 8 -6.83 2.00 -4.34
C LYS A 8 -7.56 1.04 -5.27
N LEU A 9 -7.75 -0.19 -4.82
CA LEU A 9 -8.54 -1.19 -5.54
C LEU A 9 -10.03 -0.82 -5.56
N SER A 10 -10.67 -1.00 -6.70
CA SER A 10 -12.13 -0.93 -6.84
C SER A 10 -12.79 -2.21 -6.31
N GLN A 11 -14.11 -2.19 -6.11
CA GLN A 11 -14.86 -3.41 -5.75
C GLN A 11 -14.75 -4.50 -6.84
N ARG A 12 -14.63 -4.11 -8.12
CA ARG A 12 -14.44 -5.05 -9.23
C ARG A 12 -13.08 -5.72 -9.14
N ASP A 13 -12.03 -4.97 -8.83
CA ASP A 13 -10.68 -5.54 -8.67
C ASP A 13 -10.64 -6.52 -7.51
N ILE A 14 -11.22 -6.14 -6.36
CA ILE A 14 -11.32 -7.02 -5.19
C ILE A 14 -12.09 -8.30 -5.52
N ALA A 15 -13.24 -8.18 -6.20
CA ALA A 15 -14.03 -9.32 -6.62
C ALA A 15 -13.24 -10.25 -7.57
N GLY A 16 -12.50 -9.68 -8.52
CA GLY A 16 -11.61 -10.41 -9.42
C GLY A 16 -10.49 -11.15 -8.68
N ILE A 17 -9.84 -10.51 -7.71
CA ILE A 17 -8.79 -11.12 -6.89
C ILE A 17 -9.35 -12.30 -6.06
N LEU A 18 -10.55 -12.13 -5.50
CA LEU A 18 -11.20 -13.17 -4.70
C LEU A 18 -11.89 -14.25 -5.56
N LYS A 19 -11.94 -14.07 -6.89
CA LYS A 19 -12.65 -14.94 -7.84
C LYS A 19 -14.12 -15.14 -7.47
N ILE A 20 -14.79 -14.04 -7.13
CA ILE A 20 -16.22 -14.00 -6.81
C ILE A 20 -16.92 -12.93 -7.65
N ASP A 21 -18.24 -13.02 -7.75
CA ASP A 21 -19.03 -11.92 -8.30
C ASP A 21 -19.00 -10.69 -7.39
N THR A 22 -19.06 -9.50 -7.99
CA THR A 22 -19.19 -8.24 -7.25
C THR A 22 -20.43 -8.25 -6.34
N LYS A 23 -21.53 -8.87 -6.76
CA LYS A 23 -22.75 -9.05 -5.95
C LYS A 23 -22.49 -9.78 -4.63
N THR A 24 -21.52 -10.69 -4.59
CA THR A 24 -21.13 -11.39 -3.36
C THR A 24 -20.56 -10.42 -2.33
N LEU A 25 -19.76 -9.43 -2.75
CA LEU A 25 -19.26 -8.38 -1.84
C LEU A 25 -20.41 -7.54 -1.28
N TYR A 26 -21.41 -7.18 -2.10
CA TYR A 26 -22.61 -6.47 -1.61
C TYR A 26 -23.39 -7.32 -0.60
N ASN A 27 -23.55 -8.62 -0.87
CA ASN A 27 -24.23 -9.54 0.02
C ASN A 27 -23.48 -9.71 1.35
N TRP A 28 -22.14 -9.75 1.33
CA TRP A 28 -21.35 -9.75 2.57
C TRP A 28 -21.54 -8.45 3.34
N LYS A 29 -21.44 -7.30 2.69
CA LYS A 29 -21.66 -6.00 3.35
C LYS A 29 -23.03 -5.94 4.04
N LYS A 30 -24.07 -6.50 3.41
CA LYS A 30 -25.44 -6.48 3.93
C LYS A 30 -25.70 -7.53 5.01
N ASN A 31 -25.27 -8.77 4.77
CA ASN A 31 -25.71 -9.93 5.55
C ASN A 31 -24.61 -10.57 6.40
N LYS A 32 -23.34 -10.18 6.20
CA LYS A 32 -22.14 -10.66 6.90
C LYS A 32 -21.13 -9.51 7.09
N PRO A 33 -21.53 -8.40 7.75
CA PRO A 33 -20.73 -7.18 7.79
C PRO A 33 -19.32 -7.39 8.35
N GLU A 34 -19.15 -8.26 9.35
CA GLU A 34 -17.85 -8.56 9.96
C GLU A 34 -16.90 -9.24 8.95
N LEU A 35 -17.42 -10.18 8.14
CA LEU A 35 -16.64 -10.80 7.05
C LEU A 35 -16.22 -9.74 6.03
N TYR A 36 -17.15 -8.87 5.63
CA TYR A 36 -16.85 -7.81 4.68
C TYR A 36 -15.76 -6.87 5.23
N GLU A 37 -15.86 -6.46 6.49
CA GLU A 37 -14.88 -5.58 7.13
C GLU A 37 -13.49 -6.21 7.20
N ILE A 38 -13.37 -7.46 7.66
CA ILE A 38 -12.09 -8.18 7.74
C ILE A 38 -11.44 -8.28 6.35
N VAL A 39 -12.23 -8.64 5.33
CA VAL A 39 -11.72 -8.75 3.95
C VAL A 39 -11.25 -7.40 3.42
N MET A 40 -12.05 -6.33 3.58
CA MET A 40 -11.66 -4.98 3.15
C MET A 40 -10.43 -4.47 3.88
N LEU A 41 -10.31 -4.75 5.18
CA LEU A 41 -9.15 -4.40 6.00
C LEU A 41 -7.89 -5.08 5.48
N GLY A 42 -7.97 -6.36 5.10
CA GLY A 42 -6.83 -7.09 4.50
C GLY A 42 -6.30 -6.43 3.22
N PHE A 43 -7.18 -5.95 2.35
CA PHE A 43 -6.75 -5.22 1.13
C PHE A 43 -6.10 -3.88 1.45
N ARG A 44 -6.66 -3.11 2.40
CA ARG A 44 -6.08 -1.84 2.85
C ARG A 44 -4.71 -2.06 3.49
N PHE A 45 -4.58 -3.08 4.34
CA PHE A 45 -3.32 -3.44 4.98
C PHE A 45 -2.24 -3.76 3.95
N LYS A 46 -2.56 -4.58 2.94
CA LYS A 46 -1.61 -4.86 1.84
C LYS A 46 -1.17 -3.59 1.11
N ALA A 47 -2.10 -2.69 0.79
CA ALA A 47 -1.78 -1.45 0.11
C ALA A 47 -0.86 -0.54 0.96
N LEU A 48 -1.13 -0.43 2.27
CA LEU A 48 -0.29 0.32 3.21
C LEU A 48 1.10 -0.30 3.35
N LEU A 49 1.19 -1.63 3.42
CA LEU A 49 2.46 -2.34 3.53
C LEU A 49 3.35 -2.07 2.31
N GLU A 50 2.80 -2.12 1.10
CA GLU A 50 3.55 -1.83 -0.11
C GLU A 50 3.95 -0.36 -0.21
N ALA A 51 3.07 0.57 0.18
CA ALA A 51 3.41 1.99 0.25
C ALA A 51 4.57 2.24 1.23
N GLN A 52 4.55 1.59 2.39
CA GLN A 52 5.62 1.69 3.39
C GLN A 52 6.95 1.18 2.85
N LYS A 53 6.97 0.01 2.18
CA LYS A 53 8.19 -0.53 1.56
C LYS A 53 8.77 0.42 0.52
N ASN A 54 7.93 0.99 -0.34
CA ASN A 54 8.36 1.95 -1.35
C ASN A 54 8.94 3.21 -0.70
N TYR A 55 8.30 3.70 0.35
CA TYR A 55 8.80 4.85 1.10
C TYR A 55 10.16 4.57 1.76
N THR A 56 10.34 3.41 2.40
CA THR A 56 11.64 3.00 2.96
C THR A 56 12.71 2.94 1.88
N LYS A 57 12.41 2.38 0.71
CA LYS A 57 13.33 2.34 -0.42
C LYS A 57 13.72 3.73 -0.92
N GLU A 58 12.78 4.68 -0.98
CA GLU A 58 13.09 6.07 -1.34
C GLU A 58 14.01 6.75 -0.32
N LEU A 59 13.83 6.48 0.98
CA LEU A 59 14.71 6.99 2.03
C LEU A 59 16.14 6.44 1.89
N GLU A 60 16.28 5.14 1.63
CA GLU A 60 17.58 4.49 1.40
C GLU A 60 18.29 5.08 0.18
N GLN A 61 17.56 5.27 -0.92
CA GLN A 61 18.12 5.89 -2.14
C GLN A 61 18.60 7.31 -1.88
N LEU A 62 17.81 8.13 -1.16
CA LEU A 62 18.20 9.49 -0.79
C LEU A 62 19.45 9.49 0.10
N TYR A 63 19.55 8.57 1.05
CA TYR A 63 20.71 8.43 1.91
C TYR A 63 21.98 8.13 1.10
N GLU A 64 21.92 7.16 0.19
CA GLU A 64 23.03 6.82 -0.70
C GLU A 64 23.43 7.98 -1.62
N GLU A 65 22.45 8.69 -2.19
CA GLU A 65 22.70 9.88 -3.02
C GLU A 65 23.43 10.99 -2.25
N ILE A 66 23.14 11.15 -0.95
CA ILE A 66 23.84 12.11 -0.09
C ILE A 66 25.27 11.62 0.19
N LEU A 67 25.45 10.34 0.55
CA LEU A 67 26.77 9.78 0.87
C LEU A 67 27.72 9.76 -0.33
N GLN A 68 27.21 9.50 -1.53
CA GLN A 68 28.03 9.45 -2.75
C GLN A 68 28.47 10.84 -3.26
N LYS A 69 27.90 11.94 -2.73
CA LYS A 69 28.34 13.31 -3.07
C LYS A 69 29.59 13.70 -2.26
N PRO A 70 30.69 14.15 -2.91
CA PRO A 70 31.99 14.35 -2.26
C PRO A 70 32.03 15.42 -1.14
N HIS A 71 31.01 16.27 -1.00
CA HIS A 71 30.92 17.28 0.06
C HIS A 71 30.11 16.86 1.31
N SER A 72 29.57 15.64 1.37
CA SER A 72 28.68 15.21 2.48
C SER A 72 29.39 14.74 3.75
N LYS A 73 30.71 14.46 3.70
CA LYS A 73 31.50 14.08 4.90
C LYS A 73 31.60 15.17 5.98
N ARG A 74 31.08 16.38 5.72
CA ARG A 74 31.13 17.52 6.67
C ARG A 74 29.97 17.55 7.67
N TYR A 75 28.92 16.75 7.46
CA TYR A 75 27.69 16.74 8.30
C TYR A 75 27.55 15.51 9.20
N LEU A 76 28.59 14.66 9.28
CA LEU A 76 28.61 13.45 10.09
C LEU A 76 29.64 13.49 11.25
N ASN A 77 30.10 14.69 11.61
CA ASN A 77 30.92 14.95 12.81
C ASN A 77 30.10 15.69 13.85
#